data_AF-A0A973GC49-F1
#
_entry.id   AF-A0A973GC49-F1
#
_cell.length_a   1.000
_cell.length_b   1.000
_cell.length_c   1.000
_cell.angle_alpha   90.00
_cell.angle_beta   90.00
_cell.angle_gamma   90.00
#
_symmetry.space_group_name_H-M   'P 1'
#
loop_
_entity.id
_entity.type
_entity.pdbx_description
1 polymer ?
#
loop_
_entity_poly.entity_id
_entity_poly.type
_entity_poly.pdbx_seq_one_letter_code
_entity_poly.pdbx_strand_id
1 'polypeptide(L)'
;MPSTVRPRPLALLALPGVLLLAACGAQSAAAPQPTSTATADASVAATAYPLTLDNCGFELTLDAAPQRVVAIKSSSIEMLLALGVGDRIVGTGFPDGPVPEQYADAAAGLTELSDHVPAAEVVLGAEPDLVYAGWESNLTADGAGDRAALAALGVATYVAPSACKDPAYQPDHLTFDEVFTEITEAGDLLGVPDAAAALVADQRAELDALVPDDRGATALWYSSGFTSFQTSGSGRADGRKSTASTAVPASANFAAAPSQSRCVRPSMGRSTTAGAGVLSGT
;
A
#
# COMPACT_ATOMS: atom_id res chain seq x y z
N MET A 1 -50.64 27.96 -32.35
CA MET A 1 -50.87 28.84 -33.52
C MET A 1 -52.33 29.29 -33.50
N PRO A 2 -52.72 30.54 -33.82
CA PRO A 2 -51.97 31.74 -34.25
C PRO A 2 -51.93 32.83 -33.14
N SER A 3 -50.84 33.58 -32.95
CA SER A 3 -50.42 34.83 -33.61
C SER A 3 -51.37 36.03 -33.45
N THR A 4 -50.90 37.11 -32.82
CA THR A 4 -50.86 38.45 -33.43
C THR A 4 -50.03 39.43 -32.59
N VAL A 5 -48.92 39.82 -33.20
CA VAL A 5 -47.98 40.88 -32.80
C VAL A 5 -48.53 42.22 -33.32
N ARG A 6 -48.31 43.33 -32.59
CA ARG A 6 -48.38 44.69 -33.16
C ARG A 6 -47.10 45.49 -32.88
N PRO A 7 -46.58 46.23 -33.88
CA PRO A 7 -45.25 46.86 -33.87
C PRO A 7 -45.29 48.32 -33.38
N ARG A 8 -44.12 48.82 -32.94
CA ARG A 8 -43.82 50.26 -32.84
C ARG A 8 -42.50 50.57 -33.56
N PRO A 9 -42.38 51.76 -34.19
CA PRO A 9 -41.51 51.96 -35.34
C PRO A 9 -40.07 52.34 -34.98
N LEU A 10 -39.17 51.96 -35.90
CA LEU A 10 -37.81 52.45 -36.06
C LEU A 10 -37.78 53.97 -36.32
N ALA A 11 -36.83 54.65 -35.68
CA ALA A 11 -36.19 55.83 -36.24
C ALA A 11 -34.67 55.62 -36.17
N LEU A 12 -34.03 55.66 -37.35
CA LEU A 12 -32.62 55.41 -37.61
C LEU A 12 -31.93 56.76 -37.94
N LEU A 13 -30.59 56.77 -37.82
CA LEU A 13 -29.59 57.76 -38.27
C LEU A 13 -29.34 58.96 -37.34
N ALA A 14 -28.09 59.37 -37.02
CA ALA A 14 -26.83 59.24 -37.75
C ALA A 14 -25.59 59.23 -36.81
N LEU A 15 -24.56 58.49 -37.22
CA LEU A 15 -23.14 58.66 -36.84
C LEU A 15 -22.54 59.79 -37.71
N PRO A 16 -21.50 60.54 -37.28
CA PRO A 16 -20.11 60.05 -37.11
C PRO A 16 -19.46 60.68 -35.84
N GLY A 17 -18.22 60.46 -35.37
CA GLY A 17 -17.00 59.82 -35.83
C GLY A 17 -15.85 60.47 -35.01
N VAL A 18 -15.07 59.63 -34.32
CA VAL A 18 -13.65 59.79 -33.90
C VAL A 18 -13.21 61.10 -33.20
N LEU A 19 -12.70 60.99 -31.96
CA LEU A 19 -11.42 61.62 -31.57
C LEU A 19 -10.82 60.90 -30.34
N LEU A 20 -9.65 60.30 -30.53
CA LEU A 20 -8.75 59.79 -29.50
C LEU A 20 -8.02 60.96 -28.84
N LEU A 21 -8.10 61.11 -27.51
CA LEU A 21 -7.04 61.77 -26.74
C LEU A 21 -6.79 61.04 -25.43
N ALA A 22 -5.53 60.60 -25.29
CA ALA A 22 -4.93 60.07 -24.08
C ALA A 22 -4.90 61.14 -22.97
N ALA A 23 -5.26 60.75 -21.75
CA ALA A 23 -4.98 61.51 -20.54
C ALA A 23 -4.18 60.64 -19.58
N CYS A 24 -2.90 60.98 -19.46
CA CYS A 24 -1.97 60.56 -18.42
C CYS A 24 -2.22 61.41 -17.16
N GLY A 25 -2.12 60.82 -15.96
CA GLY A 25 -2.16 61.61 -14.72
C GLY A 25 -2.12 60.84 -13.40
N ALA A 26 -0.88 60.52 -12.96
CA ALA A 26 -0.36 60.39 -11.58
C ALA A 26 -1.12 59.48 -10.58
N GLN A 27 -0.62 58.28 -10.24
CA GLN A 27 0.56 57.95 -9.42
C GLN A 27 0.35 58.23 -7.91
N SER A 28 -0.20 57.24 -7.20
CA SER A 28 0.03 57.03 -5.77
C SER A 28 1.00 55.87 -5.61
N ALA A 29 2.15 56.15 -4.99
CA ALA A 29 3.14 55.14 -4.66
C ALA A 29 2.65 54.27 -3.50
N ALA A 30 2.45 52.99 -3.76
CA ALA A 30 2.38 51.94 -2.75
C ALA A 30 3.45 50.88 -3.09
N ALA A 31 4.18 50.48 -2.07
CA ALA A 31 5.37 49.63 -2.12
C ALA A 31 5.14 48.28 -2.84
N PRO A 32 6.21 47.63 -3.37
CA PRO A 32 6.09 46.30 -3.92
C PRO A 32 5.72 45.33 -2.80
N GLN A 33 4.49 44.83 -2.83
CA GLN A 33 4.12 43.63 -2.08
C GLN A 33 4.93 42.47 -2.64
N PRO A 34 5.62 41.67 -1.81
CA PRO A 34 6.20 40.43 -2.28
C PRO A 34 5.06 39.54 -2.75
N THR A 35 5.07 39.20 -4.04
CA THR A 35 4.28 38.10 -4.56
C THR A 35 4.81 36.84 -3.87
N SER A 36 4.21 36.49 -2.73
CA SER A 36 4.41 35.19 -2.12
C SER A 36 3.87 34.19 -3.12
N THR A 37 4.77 33.59 -3.89
CA THR A 37 4.54 32.31 -4.54
C THR A 37 4.27 31.33 -3.40
N ALA A 38 3.00 31.21 -3.01
CA ALA A 38 2.57 30.11 -2.17
C ALA A 38 2.81 28.86 -3.03
N THR A 39 3.94 28.21 -2.79
CA THR A 39 4.05 26.77 -3.03
C THR A 39 2.87 26.19 -2.27
N ALA A 40 1.82 25.82 -2.99
CA ALA A 40 0.80 24.95 -2.46
C ALA A 40 1.53 23.64 -2.18
N ASP A 41 1.98 23.46 -0.93
CA ASP A 41 2.11 22.13 -0.38
C ASP A 41 0.75 21.50 -0.58
N ALA A 42 0.67 20.56 -1.52
CA ALA A 42 -0.54 19.77 -1.72
C ALA A 42 -0.60 18.78 -0.56
N SER A 43 -0.85 19.27 0.65
CA SER A 43 -1.23 18.42 1.78
C SER A 43 -2.57 17.78 1.41
N VAL A 44 -2.64 16.47 1.41
CA VAL A 44 -3.92 15.76 1.26
C VAL A 44 -4.79 16.16 2.44
N ALA A 45 -6.08 16.41 2.19
CA ALA A 45 -6.99 16.81 3.26
C ALA A 45 -7.02 15.73 4.35
N ALA A 46 -6.93 16.12 5.61
CA ALA A 46 -7.07 15.21 6.75
C ALA A 46 -8.41 14.44 6.66
N THR A 47 -8.39 13.16 7.02
CA THR A 47 -9.59 12.32 7.03
C THR A 47 -10.65 12.91 7.96
N ALA A 48 -11.88 13.02 7.46
CA ALA A 48 -13.02 13.45 8.26
C ALA A 48 -13.68 12.25 8.94
N TYR A 49 -13.99 12.40 10.23
CA TYR A 49 -14.75 11.42 11.02
C TYR A 49 -16.12 12.01 11.43
N PRO A 50 -17.18 11.19 11.60
CA PRO A 50 -17.18 9.74 11.50
C PRO A 50 -16.94 9.24 10.07
N LEU A 51 -16.09 8.22 9.93
CA LEU A 51 -15.80 7.54 8.68
C LEU A 51 -16.63 6.26 8.63
N THR A 52 -17.42 6.09 7.57
CA THR A 52 -18.16 4.86 7.31
C THR A 52 -17.69 4.28 5.99
N LEU A 53 -17.36 2.98 5.98
CA LEU A 53 -16.91 2.26 4.80
C LEU A 53 -17.49 0.85 4.77
N ASP A 54 -17.71 0.33 3.56
CA ASP A 54 -18.05 -1.06 3.34
C ASP A 54 -16.75 -1.85 3.15
N ASN A 55 -16.47 -2.78 4.06
CA ASN A 55 -15.28 -3.62 4.01
C ASN A 55 -15.69 -5.10 3.94
N CYS A 56 -15.57 -5.69 2.75
CA CYS A 56 -15.98 -7.06 2.44
C CYS A 56 -17.47 -7.35 2.80
N GLY A 57 -18.38 -6.42 2.55
CA GLY A 57 -19.82 -6.60 2.83
C GLY A 57 -20.21 -6.33 4.28
N PHE A 58 -19.32 -5.72 5.05
CA PHE A 58 -19.57 -5.33 6.43
C PHE A 58 -19.34 -3.83 6.58
N GLU A 59 -20.37 -3.13 7.06
CA GLU A 59 -20.28 -1.70 7.34
C GLU A 59 -19.44 -1.46 8.59
N LEU A 60 -18.29 -0.81 8.41
CA LEU A 60 -17.43 -0.33 9.47
C LEU A 60 -17.70 1.17 9.67
N THR A 61 -17.90 1.59 10.92
CA THR A 61 -17.97 3.01 11.29
C THR A 61 -16.93 3.32 12.37
N LEU A 62 -16.19 4.41 12.17
CA LEU A 62 -15.17 4.92 13.08
C LEU A 62 -15.48 6.37 13.44
N ASP A 63 -15.60 6.69 14.72
CA ASP A 63 -15.80 8.06 15.20
C ASP A 63 -14.50 8.89 15.24
N ALA A 64 -13.35 8.21 15.22
CA ALA A 64 -12.01 8.80 15.18
C ALA A 64 -11.01 7.78 14.60
N ALA A 65 -9.81 8.25 14.27
CA ALA A 65 -8.70 7.38 13.87
C ALA A 65 -8.37 6.36 14.97
N PRO A 66 -8.29 5.05 14.67
CA PRO A 66 -7.92 4.01 15.63
C PRO A 66 -6.55 4.29 16.28
N GLN A 67 -6.47 4.07 17.59
CA GLN A 67 -5.27 4.31 18.41
C GLN A 67 -4.72 3.03 19.04
N ARG A 68 -5.47 1.92 19.01
CA ARG A 68 -5.10 0.63 19.60
C ARG A 68 -5.45 -0.50 18.63
N VAL A 69 -4.49 -0.85 17.78
CA VAL A 69 -4.70 -1.81 16.70
C VAL A 69 -4.11 -3.17 17.06
N VAL A 70 -4.91 -4.22 16.93
CA VAL A 70 -4.40 -5.60 16.82
C VAL A 70 -4.23 -5.91 15.32
N ALA A 71 -3.01 -6.27 14.92
CA ALA A 71 -2.67 -6.56 13.52
C ALA A 71 -2.42 -8.06 13.33
N ILE A 72 -3.22 -8.70 12.47
CA ILE A 72 -3.14 -10.14 12.20
C ILE A 72 -2.67 -10.35 10.77
N LYS A 73 -1.67 -11.22 10.58
CA LYS A 73 -0.86 -11.45 9.35
C LYS A 73 0.19 -10.37 9.10
N SER A 74 1.28 -10.77 8.43
CA SER A 74 2.38 -9.86 8.09
C SER A 74 1.94 -8.69 7.23
N SER A 75 0.98 -8.90 6.31
CA SER A 75 0.44 -7.81 5.47
C SER A 75 -0.12 -6.65 6.29
N SER A 76 -0.92 -6.93 7.32
CA SER A 76 -1.50 -5.91 8.20
C SER A 76 -0.46 -5.26 9.10
N ILE A 77 0.48 -6.06 9.64
CA ILE A 77 1.57 -5.57 10.49
C ILE A 77 2.45 -4.61 9.70
N GLU A 78 2.92 -5.03 8.53
CA GLU A 78 3.81 -4.26 7.67
C GLU A 78 3.10 -3.04 7.08
N MET A 79 1.80 -3.10 6.79
CA MET A 79 1.01 -1.93 6.37
C MET A 79 1.03 -0.82 7.43
N LEU A 80 0.76 -1.16 8.70
CA LEU A 80 0.78 -0.19 9.80
C LEU A 80 2.16 0.40 10.04
N LEU A 81 3.21 -0.41 9.90
CA LEU A 81 4.61 0.04 9.99
C LEU A 81 4.97 0.97 8.81
N ALA A 82 4.56 0.62 7.59
CA ALA A 82 4.81 1.41 6.39
C ALA A 82 4.08 2.77 6.41
N LEU A 83 2.87 2.81 6.98
CA LEU A 83 2.10 4.05 7.18
C LEU A 83 2.58 4.88 8.38
N GLY A 84 3.60 4.41 9.11
CA GLY A 84 4.20 5.15 10.22
C GLY A 84 3.35 5.19 11.49
N VAL A 85 2.38 4.29 11.65
CA VAL A 85 1.48 4.19 12.81
C VAL A 85 1.76 2.94 13.67
N GLY A 86 2.99 2.44 13.62
CA GLY A 86 3.42 1.25 14.36
C GLY A 86 3.29 1.38 15.88
N ASP A 87 3.34 2.60 16.41
CA ASP A 87 3.13 2.92 17.83
C ASP A 87 1.71 2.63 18.32
N ARG A 88 0.74 2.52 17.40
CA ARG A 88 -0.65 2.17 17.69
C ARG A 88 -0.88 0.67 17.78
N ILE A 89 0.11 -0.16 17.41
CA ILE A 89 -0.02 -1.61 17.45
C ILE A 89 0.10 -2.09 18.90
N VAL A 90 -1.01 -2.58 19.45
CA VAL A 90 -1.07 -3.12 20.83
C VAL A 90 -0.89 -4.63 20.88
N GLY A 91 -0.94 -5.29 19.73
CA GLY A 91 -0.65 -6.71 19.60
C GLY A 91 -0.57 -7.17 18.15
N THR A 92 0.29 -8.15 17.89
CA THR A 92 0.41 -8.81 16.58
C THR A 92 0.00 -10.27 16.67
N GLY A 93 -0.46 -10.86 15.57
CA GLY A 93 -0.81 -12.26 15.52
C GLY A 93 -0.57 -12.88 14.16
N PHE A 94 -0.19 -14.16 14.15
CA PHE A 94 -0.03 -14.96 12.93
C PHE A 94 0.92 -14.39 11.86
N PRO A 95 2.12 -13.90 12.23
CA PRO A 95 3.08 -13.38 11.25
C PRO A 95 3.51 -14.47 10.25
N ASP A 96 3.76 -14.07 9.00
CA ASP A 96 4.25 -14.96 7.93
C ASP A 96 5.78 -15.14 7.95
N GLY A 97 6.47 -14.32 8.74
CA GLY A 97 7.92 -14.28 8.86
C GLY A 97 8.41 -13.00 9.54
N PRO A 98 9.73 -12.76 9.59
CA PRO A 98 10.27 -11.49 10.06
C PRO A 98 9.85 -10.34 9.13
N VAL A 99 9.60 -9.16 9.72
CA VAL A 99 9.35 -7.94 8.94
C VAL A 99 10.59 -7.54 8.12
N PRO A 100 10.44 -6.77 7.03
CA PRO A 100 11.55 -6.15 6.31
C PRO A 100 12.52 -5.42 7.23
N GLU A 101 13.81 -5.42 6.89
CA GLU A 101 14.89 -4.86 7.73
C GLU A 101 14.63 -3.41 8.13
N GLN A 102 14.07 -2.60 7.22
CA GLN A 102 13.71 -1.20 7.49
C GLN A 102 12.68 -1.01 8.62
N TYR A 103 11.94 -2.05 8.98
CA TYR A 103 10.93 -2.04 10.03
C TYR A 103 11.36 -2.86 11.27
N ALA A 104 12.55 -3.47 11.27
CA ALA A 104 12.99 -4.36 12.34
C ALA A 104 13.00 -3.69 13.72
N ASP A 105 13.51 -2.45 13.78
CA ASP A 105 13.56 -1.68 15.04
C ASP A 105 12.16 -1.35 15.56
N ALA A 106 11.23 -0.99 14.67
CA ALA A 106 9.84 -0.68 15.04
C ALA A 106 9.09 -1.95 15.48
N ALA A 107 9.35 -3.09 14.84
CA ALA A 107 8.71 -4.36 15.16
C ALA A 107 9.27 -5.01 16.44
N ALA A 108 10.52 -4.74 16.81
CA ALA A 108 11.16 -5.36 17.97
C ALA A 108 10.45 -5.10 19.31
N GLY A 109 9.69 -4.01 19.40
CA GLY A 109 8.90 -3.65 20.59
C GLY A 109 7.47 -4.20 20.61
N LEU A 110 7.01 -4.85 19.53
CA LEU A 110 5.63 -5.30 19.42
C LEU A 110 5.39 -6.57 20.22
N THR A 111 4.23 -6.63 20.88
CA THR A 111 3.80 -7.83 21.61
C THR A 111 3.15 -8.81 20.65
N GLU A 112 3.75 -9.98 20.49
CA GLU A 112 3.13 -11.09 19.76
C GLU A 112 2.11 -11.80 20.65
N LEU A 113 0.84 -11.74 20.26
CA LEU A 113 -0.28 -12.37 20.97
C LEU A 113 -0.37 -13.87 20.68
N SER A 114 0.03 -14.29 19.47
CA SER A 114 -0.02 -15.68 19.01
C SER A 114 0.79 -15.86 17.73
N ASP A 115 1.43 -17.02 17.60
CA ASP A 115 2.09 -17.48 16.37
C ASP A 115 1.07 -17.93 15.31
N HIS A 116 -0.20 -18.10 15.70
CA HIS A 116 -1.35 -18.40 14.84
C HIS A 116 -2.41 -17.30 14.96
N VAL A 117 -3.61 -17.50 14.39
CA VAL A 117 -4.74 -16.60 14.65
C VAL A 117 -4.99 -16.56 16.17
N PRO A 118 -4.90 -15.38 16.82
CA PRO A 118 -5.17 -15.27 18.25
C PRO A 118 -6.65 -15.54 18.53
N ALA A 119 -6.95 -16.16 19.68
CA ALA A 119 -8.34 -16.35 20.13
C ALA A 119 -8.98 -15.01 20.52
N ALA A 120 -10.30 -14.91 20.44
CA ALA A 120 -11.05 -13.70 20.74
C ALA A 120 -10.77 -13.13 22.14
N GLU A 121 -10.61 -13.97 23.17
CA GLU A 121 -10.28 -13.51 24.53
C GLU A 121 -8.89 -12.87 24.61
N VAL A 122 -7.93 -13.38 23.84
CA VAL A 122 -6.57 -12.82 23.78
C VAL A 122 -6.61 -11.46 23.07
N VAL A 123 -7.37 -11.35 21.99
CA VAL A 123 -7.57 -10.09 21.26
C VAL A 123 -8.24 -9.05 22.16
N LEU A 124 -9.36 -9.39 22.79
CA LEU A 124 -10.09 -8.48 23.69
C LEU A 124 -9.26 -8.09 24.93
N GLY A 125 -8.41 -8.99 25.42
CA GLY A 125 -7.49 -8.71 26.53
C GLY A 125 -6.43 -7.65 26.20
N ALA A 126 -6.14 -7.40 24.91
CA ALA A 126 -5.28 -6.30 24.47
C ALA A 126 -6.02 -4.95 24.40
N GLU A 127 -7.33 -4.93 24.65
CA GLU A 127 -8.21 -3.75 24.58
C GLU A 127 -8.05 -2.93 23.28
N PRO A 128 -8.16 -3.54 22.08
CA PRO A 128 -8.07 -2.80 20.82
C PRO A 128 -9.31 -1.96 20.55
N ASP A 129 -9.15 -0.89 19.79
CA ASP A 129 -10.24 -0.18 19.11
C ASP A 129 -10.41 -0.62 17.64
N LEU A 130 -9.39 -1.28 17.06
CA LEU A 130 -9.44 -1.89 15.73
C LEU A 130 -8.72 -3.25 15.70
N VAL A 131 -9.31 -4.23 15.03
CA VAL A 131 -8.60 -5.42 14.54
C VAL A 131 -8.40 -5.29 13.03
N TYR A 132 -7.14 -5.20 12.59
CA TYR A 132 -6.76 -5.24 11.17
C TYR A 132 -6.32 -6.67 10.82
N ALA A 133 -7.20 -7.38 10.10
CA ALA A 133 -6.99 -8.75 9.67
C ALA A 133 -6.51 -8.84 8.21
N GLY A 134 -5.41 -9.57 8.00
CA GLY A 134 -4.89 -9.79 6.66
C GLY A 134 -5.71 -10.80 5.87
N TRP A 135 -6.43 -11.71 6.53
CA TRP A 135 -7.41 -12.62 5.90
C TRP A 135 -8.78 -12.46 6.54
N GLU A 136 -9.83 -12.50 5.72
CA GLU A 136 -11.22 -12.45 6.20
C GLU A 136 -11.52 -13.57 7.22
N SER A 137 -10.98 -14.77 7.00
CA SER A 137 -11.18 -15.92 7.89
C SER A 137 -10.56 -15.76 9.28
N ASN A 138 -9.73 -14.74 9.51
CA ASN A 138 -9.23 -14.45 10.86
C ASN A 138 -10.35 -13.93 11.78
N LEU A 139 -11.38 -13.30 11.22
CA LEU A 139 -12.48 -12.68 11.96
C LEU A 139 -13.72 -13.59 12.01
N THR A 140 -13.53 -14.75 12.62
CA THR A 140 -14.59 -15.75 12.84
C THR A 140 -14.69 -16.07 14.33
N ALA A 141 -15.77 -16.75 14.74
CA ALA A 141 -15.97 -17.17 16.13
C ALA A 141 -14.84 -18.08 16.66
N ASP A 142 -14.21 -18.87 15.79
CA ASP A 142 -13.08 -19.76 16.13
C ASP A 142 -11.71 -19.06 15.97
N GLY A 143 -11.70 -17.80 15.52
CA GLY A 143 -10.50 -17.00 15.31
C GLY A 143 -10.40 -15.84 16.30
N ALA A 144 -10.09 -14.66 15.77
CA ALA A 144 -9.93 -13.41 16.52
C ALA A 144 -11.25 -12.81 17.04
N GLY A 145 -12.39 -13.42 16.67
CA GLY A 145 -13.72 -12.95 16.99
C GLY A 145 -14.53 -12.66 15.73
N ASP A 146 -15.82 -12.98 15.78
CA ASP A 146 -16.77 -12.59 14.74
C ASP A 146 -16.92 -11.06 14.68
N ARG A 147 -17.02 -10.50 13.46
CA ARG A 147 -17.05 -9.05 13.24
C ARG A 147 -18.21 -8.36 13.95
N ALA A 148 -19.40 -8.95 13.94
CA ALA A 148 -20.56 -8.38 14.61
C ALA A 148 -20.42 -8.46 16.13
N ALA A 149 -19.84 -9.54 16.65
CA ALA A 149 -19.56 -9.68 18.07
C ALA A 149 -18.52 -8.65 18.56
N LEU A 150 -17.44 -8.45 17.81
CA LEU A 150 -16.42 -7.44 18.11
C LEU A 150 -16.99 -6.02 18.04
N ALA A 151 -17.79 -5.71 17.01
CA ALA A 151 -18.45 -4.40 16.88
C ALA A 151 -19.41 -4.12 18.04
N ALA A 152 -20.16 -5.12 18.52
CA ALA A 152 -21.02 -4.98 19.69
C ALA A 152 -20.25 -4.68 21.00
N LEU A 153 -18.96 -5.00 21.03
CA LEU A 153 -18.04 -4.68 22.12
C LEU A 153 -17.27 -3.36 21.91
N GLY A 154 -17.55 -2.64 20.81
CA GLY A 154 -16.89 -1.38 20.47
C GLY A 154 -15.53 -1.55 19.77
N VAL A 155 -15.24 -2.75 19.25
CA VAL A 155 -14.01 -3.04 18.51
C VAL A 155 -14.32 -3.06 17.01
N ALA A 156 -13.75 -2.11 16.27
CA ALA A 156 -13.85 -2.09 14.81
C ALA A 156 -13.09 -3.26 14.19
N THR A 157 -13.51 -3.68 13.00
CA THR A 157 -12.79 -4.72 12.25
C THR A 157 -12.60 -4.32 10.79
N TYR A 158 -11.37 -4.48 10.31
CA TYR A 158 -10.98 -4.20 8.94
C TYR A 158 -10.23 -5.41 8.36
N VAL A 159 -10.67 -5.86 7.19
CA VAL A 159 -10.05 -6.92 6.40
C VAL A 159 -9.32 -6.29 5.23
N ALA A 160 -8.09 -6.74 4.95
CA ALA A 160 -7.39 -6.38 3.71
C ALA A 160 -8.30 -6.63 2.49
N PRO A 161 -8.67 -5.61 1.69
CA PRO A 161 -9.58 -5.77 0.55
C PRO A 161 -9.15 -6.86 -0.44
N SER A 162 -7.83 -7.03 -0.64
CA SER A 162 -7.25 -8.10 -1.45
C SER A 162 -7.56 -9.52 -0.95
N ALA A 163 -8.04 -9.67 0.28
CA ALA A 163 -8.34 -10.94 0.93
C ALA A 163 -9.84 -11.23 1.12
N CYS A 164 -10.75 -10.34 0.69
CA CYS A 164 -12.19 -10.59 0.72
C CYS A 164 -12.54 -11.87 -0.08
N LYS A 165 -13.55 -12.63 0.37
CA LYS A 165 -13.96 -13.93 -0.19
C LYS A 165 -15.36 -13.96 -0.75
N ASP A 166 -16.22 -13.01 -0.39
CA ASP A 166 -17.52 -12.90 -1.06
C ASP A 166 -17.29 -12.51 -2.54
N PRO A 167 -17.93 -13.20 -3.51
CA PRO A 167 -17.74 -12.93 -4.94
C PRO A 167 -18.02 -11.49 -5.39
N ALA A 168 -18.79 -10.71 -4.61
CA ALA A 168 -19.03 -9.29 -4.90
C ALA A 168 -17.81 -8.39 -4.55
N TYR A 169 -16.93 -8.85 -3.67
CA TYR A 169 -15.79 -8.08 -3.14
C TYR A 169 -14.44 -8.72 -3.48
N GLN A 170 -14.41 -10.02 -3.78
CA GLN A 170 -13.19 -10.73 -4.12
C GLN A 170 -12.64 -10.24 -5.47
N PRO A 171 -11.36 -9.82 -5.55
CA PRO A 171 -10.76 -9.45 -6.83
C PRO A 171 -10.63 -10.67 -7.75
N ASP A 172 -11.05 -10.53 -9.01
CA ASP A 172 -10.90 -11.58 -10.04
C ASP A 172 -9.41 -11.82 -10.35
N HIS A 173 -8.66 -10.73 -10.47
CA HIS A 173 -7.21 -10.71 -10.59
C HIS A 173 -6.66 -9.56 -9.76
N LEU A 174 -5.66 -9.83 -8.93
CA LEU A 174 -5.00 -8.77 -8.18
C LEU A 174 -4.18 -7.88 -9.13
N THR A 175 -4.44 -6.58 -9.08
CA THR A 175 -3.72 -5.55 -9.82
C THR A 175 -2.98 -4.60 -8.87
N PHE A 176 -1.97 -3.89 -9.38
CA PHE A 176 -1.29 -2.88 -8.57
C PHE A 176 -2.22 -1.73 -8.15
N ASP A 177 -3.20 -1.35 -8.99
CA ASP A 177 -4.15 -0.30 -8.62
C ASP A 177 -5.05 -0.71 -7.45
N GLU A 178 -5.39 -2.00 -7.31
CA GLU A 178 -6.09 -2.50 -6.12
C GLU A 178 -5.21 -2.43 -4.87
N VAL A 179 -3.92 -2.74 -4.98
CA VAL A 179 -2.96 -2.58 -3.86
C VAL A 179 -2.84 -1.12 -3.45
N PHE A 180 -2.75 -0.19 -4.42
CA PHE A 180 -2.70 1.24 -4.14
C PHE A 180 -3.99 1.77 -3.53
N THR A 181 -5.13 1.21 -3.94
CA THR A 181 -6.43 1.53 -3.34
C THR A 181 -6.49 1.06 -1.90
N GLU A 182 -6.03 -0.16 -1.61
CA GLU A 182 -5.92 -0.68 -0.24
C GLU A 182 -5.03 0.21 0.64
N ILE A 183 -3.86 0.64 0.16
CA ILE A 183 -2.98 1.55 0.91
C ILE A 183 -3.68 2.89 1.21
N THR A 184 -4.37 3.45 0.21
CA THR A 184 -5.08 4.72 0.36
C THR A 184 -6.21 4.60 1.38
N GLU A 185 -7.02 3.55 1.28
CA GLU A 185 -8.13 3.28 2.21
C GLU A 185 -7.63 3.02 3.64
N ALA A 186 -6.53 2.27 3.81
CA ALA A 186 -5.90 2.07 5.11
C ALA A 186 -5.39 3.41 5.67
N GLY A 187 -4.79 4.26 4.83
CA GLY A 187 -4.36 5.61 5.18
C GLY A 187 -5.52 6.46 5.70
N ASP A 188 -6.65 6.46 5.00
CA ASP A 188 -7.85 7.16 5.43
C ASP A 188 -8.40 6.60 6.74
N LEU A 189 -8.53 5.28 6.84
CA LEU A 189 -8.99 4.59 8.05
C LEU A 189 -8.17 4.99 9.29
N LEU A 190 -6.85 5.06 9.13
CA LEU A 190 -5.88 5.35 10.19
C LEU A 190 -5.62 6.86 10.39
N GLY A 191 -6.23 7.72 9.58
CA GLY A 191 -6.08 9.18 9.67
C GLY A 191 -4.69 9.67 9.26
N VAL A 192 -4.03 8.97 8.34
CA VAL A 192 -2.70 9.29 7.79
C VAL A 192 -2.67 9.29 6.25
N PRO A 193 -3.58 10.04 5.58
CA PRO A 193 -3.69 10.02 4.11
C PRO A 193 -2.43 10.52 3.41
N ASP A 194 -1.69 11.46 4.00
CA ASP A 194 -0.40 11.92 3.45
C ASP A 194 0.66 10.80 3.43
N ALA A 195 0.73 9.98 4.49
CA ALA A 195 1.66 8.85 4.56
C ALA A 195 1.30 7.77 3.53
N ALA A 196 0.00 7.49 3.35
CA ALA A 196 -0.46 6.58 2.31
C ALA A 196 -0.18 7.10 0.89
N ALA A 197 -0.42 8.39 0.64
CA ALA A 197 -0.11 9.01 -0.65
C ALA A 197 1.39 8.94 -0.97
N ALA A 198 2.26 9.16 0.03
CA ALA A 198 3.70 9.00 -0.12
C ALA A 198 4.09 7.55 -0.45
N LEU A 199 3.54 6.57 0.30
CA LEU A 199 3.82 5.15 0.06
C LEU A 199 3.36 4.69 -1.33
N VAL A 200 2.18 5.12 -1.79
CA VAL A 200 1.71 4.83 -3.15
C VAL A 200 2.62 5.46 -4.20
N ALA A 201 3.07 6.70 -4.00
CA ALA A 201 3.97 7.37 -4.92
C ALA A 201 5.32 6.62 -5.04
N ASP A 202 5.88 6.18 -3.91
CA ASP A 202 7.14 5.42 -3.88
C ASP A 202 7.00 4.08 -4.59
N GLN A 203 5.92 3.32 -4.33
CA GLN A 203 5.69 2.05 -5.00
C GLN A 203 5.44 2.21 -6.51
N ARG A 204 4.72 3.25 -6.93
CA ARG A 204 4.56 3.54 -8.38
C ARG A 204 5.89 3.86 -9.02
N ALA A 205 6.74 4.66 -8.37
CA ALA A 205 8.07 4.97 -8.87
C ALA A 205 8.96 3.71 -9.00
N GLU A 206 8.84 2.77 -8.05
CA GLU A 206 9.55 1.49 -8.13
C GLU A 206 9.07 0.66 -9.32
N LEU A 207 7.76 0.56 -9.54
CA LEU A 207 7.19 -0.16 -10.69
C LEU A 207 7.58 0.47 -12.03
N ASP A 208 7.55 1.80 -12.13
CA ASP A 208 7.92 2.53 -13.36
C ASP A 208 9.41 2.37 -13.71
N ALA A 209 10.25 2.08 -12.72
CA ALA A 209 11.68 1.81 -12.92
C ALA A 209 11.96 0.39 -13.43
N LEU A 210 10.98 -0.51 -13.41
CA LEU A 210 11.16 -1.89 -13.89
C LEU A 210 11.25 -1.92 -15.42
N VAL A 211 12.24 -2.67 -15.94
CA VAL A 211 12.36 -2.96 -17.37
C VAL A 211 11.76 -4.34 -17.62
N PRO A 212 10.64 -4.45 -18.36
CA PRO A 212 10.07 -5.74 -18.70
C PRO A 212 11.06 -6.60 -19.49
N ASP A 213 11.07 -7.89 -19.18
CA ASP A 213 11.89 -8.86 -19.90
C ASP A 213 11.28 -9.18 -21.28
N ASP A 214 11.99 -8.84 -22.35
CA ASP A 214 11.53 -8.99 -23.73
C ASP A 214 11.96 -10.32 -24.40
N ARG A 215 12.58 -11.23 -23.64
CA ARG A 215 13.12 -12.50 -24.18
C ARG A 215 12.03 -13.55 -24.50
N GLY A 216 10.78 -13.28 -24.15
CA GLY A 216 9.67 -14.23 -24.32
C GLY A 216 9.80 -15.48 -23.45
N ALA A 217 10.46 -15.36 -22.29
CA ALA A 217 10.62 -16.45 -21.35
C ALA A 217 9.28 -16.87 -20.73
N THR A 218 9.13 -18.15 -20.41
CA THR A 218 8.03 -18.66 -19.60
C THR A 218 8.54 -18.98 -18.19
N ALA A 219 7.68 -18.78 -17.20
CA ALA A 219 7.97 -19.09 -15.82
C ALA A 219 6.89 -20.02 -15.24
N LEU A 220 7.31 -20.96 -14.40
CA LEU A 220 6.42 -21.74 -13.54
C LEU A 220 6.46 -21.13 -12.14
N TRP A 221 5.33 -20.62 -11.67
CA TRP A 221 5.18 -20.22 -10.27
C TRP A 221 4.86 -21.44 -9.42
N TYR A 222 5.88 -22.03 -8.78
CA TYR A 222 5.73 -23.19 -7.92
C TYR A 222 5.73 -22.77 -6.45
N SER A 223 4.55 -22.76 -5.83
CA SER A 223 4.38 -22.35 -4.43
C SER A 223 4.64 -23.50 -3.46
N SER A 224 3.94 -24.64 -3.64
CA SER A 224 4.10 -25.81 -2.77
C SER A 224 3.70 -27.11 -3.48
N GLY A 225 4.21 -28.23 -2.96
CA GLY A 225 3.89 -29.59 -3.40
C GLY A 225 4.94 -30.61 -2.93
N PHE A 226 4.46 -31.79 -2.51
CA PHE A 226 5.31 -32.97 -2.31
C PHE A 226 4.95 -34.11 -3.28
N THR A 227 3.70 -34.17 -3.77
CA THR A 227 3.18 -35.19 -4.71
C THR A 227 2.22 -34.65 -5.79
N SER A 228 1.70 -33.44 -5.62
CA SER A 228 0.95 -32.67 -6.63
C SER A 228 1.38 -31.21 -6.54
N PHE A 229 1.33 -30.49 -7.66
CA PHE A 229 1.72 -29.09 -7.74
C PHE A 229 0.48 -28.19 -7.67
N GLN A 230 0.55 -27.12 -6.90
CA GLN A 230 -0.40 -26.00 -6.99
C GLN A 230 0.27 -24.86 -7.77
N THR A 231 -0.31 -24.47 -8.91
CA THR A 231 0.13 -23.30 -9.68
C THR A 231 -0.75 -22.10 -9.33
N SER A 232 -0.14 -20.97 -9.01
CA SER A 232 -0.87 -19.70 -8.92
C SER A 232 -1.03 -19.11 -10.33
N GLY A 233 -2.27 -18.88 -10.77
CA GLY A 233 -2.56 -18.26 -12.07
C GLY A 233 -4.04 -18.33 -12.43
N SER A 234 -4.78 -17.24 -12.17
CA SER A 234 -6.04 -16.98 -12.85
C SER A 234 -5.71 -16.44 -14.24
N GLY A 235 -5.81 -17.27 -15.26
CA GLY A 235 -5.57 -16.87 -16.65
C GLY A 235 -6.22 -17.89 -17.57
N ARG A 236 -7.31 -17.50 -18.23
CA ARG A 236 -7.93 -18.32 -19.29
C ARG A 236 -6.95 -18.42 -20.45
N ALA A 237 -6.33 -19.58 -20.61
CA ALA A 237 -5.71 -19.96 -21.87
C ALA A 237 -6.83 -20.26 -22.88
N ASP A 238 -7.16 -19.29 -23.73
CA ASP A 238 -7.97 -19.54 -24.91
C ASP A 238 -7.20 -20.45 -25.88
N GLY A 239 -7.84 -21.56 -26.26
CA GLY A 239 -7.59 -22.18 -27.56
C GLY A 239 -6.32 -23.02 -27.76
N ARG A 240 -5.97 -23.93 -26.85
CA ARG A 240 -5.50 -25.29 -27.21
C ARG A 240 -5.27 -26.15 -25.97
N LYS A 241 -6.17 -27.13 -25.79
CA LYS A 241 -6.10 -28.34 -24.97
C LYS A 241 -5.02 -28.33 -23.88
N SER A 242 -5.47 -28.16 -22.63
CA SER A 242 -4.79 -28.70 -21.46
C SER A 242 -4.38 -30.15 -21.75
N THR A 243 -3.07 -30.36 -21.93
CA THR A 243 -2.42 -31.65 -21.77
C THR A 243 -1.33 -31.47 -20.72
N ALA A 244 -1.71 -31.06 -19.52
CA ALA A 244 -0.99 -31.45 -18.32
C ALA A 244 -1.59 -32.78 -17.81
N SER A 245 -1.53 -33.81 -18.65
CA SER A 245 -1.79 -35.20 -18.26
C SER A 245 -0.72 -36.06 -18.90
N THR A 246 0.47 -36.00 -18.32
CA THR A 246 1.37 -37.15 -18.21
C THR A 246 2.23 -36.87 -17.00
N ALA A 247 1.85 -37.47 -15.87
CA ALA A 247 2.72 -37.56 -14.71
C ALA A 247 4.01 -38.26 -15.15
N VAL A 248 5.12 -37.52 -15.18
CA VAL A 248 6.44 -38.13 -15.17
C VAL A 248 6.74 -38.44 -13.70
N PRO A 249 6.95 -39.71 -13.31
CA PRO A 249 7.24 -40.04 -11.93
C PRO A 249 8.57 -39.38 -11.53
N ALA A 250 8.54 -38.65 -10.41
CA ALA A 250 9.71 -38.05 -9.80
C ALA A 250 10.58 -39.15 -9.18
N SER A 251 11.46 -39.72 -9.98
CA SER A 251 12.64 -40.46 -9.51
C SER A 251 13.88 -39.88 -10.18
N ALA A 252 14.22 -38.65 -9.79
CA ALA A 252 15.53 -38.08 -10.02
C ALA A 252 16.08 -37.59 -8.68
N ASN A 253 17.01 -38.37 -8.12
CA ASN A 253 17.87 -37.96 -7.02
C ASN A 253 18.59 -36.67 -7.40
N PHE A 254 18.14 -35.53 -6.86
CA PHE A 254 18.96 -34.32 -6.84
C PHE A 254 19.85 -34.38 -5.60
N ALA A 255 21.09 -34.81 -5.81
CA ALA A 255 22.14 -34.69 -4.81
C ALA A 255 22.34 -33.21 -4.46
N ALA A 256 22.32 -32.90 -3.16
CA ALA A 256 22.62 -31.58 -2.64
C ALA A 256 24.03 -31.15 -3.07
N ALA A 257 24.14 -30.01 -3.75
CA ALA A 257 25.41 -29.32 -3.96
C ALA A 257 25.56 -28.20 -2.92
N PRO A 258 26.73 -28.05 -2.27
CA PRO A 258 26.89 -27.16 -1.13
C PRO A 258 26.99 -25.68 -1.54
N SER A 259 26.37 -24.85 -0.70
CA SER A 259 26.50 -23.39 -0.64
C SER A 259 27.97 -22.95 -0.64
N GLN A 260 28.32 -22.06 -1.56
CA GLN A 260 29.54 -21.26 -1.49
C GLN A 260 29.13 -19.78 -1.51
N SER A 261 28.92 -19.25 -0.31
CA SER A 261 28.91 -17.83 -0.01
C SER A 261 30.30 -17.24 -0.31
N ARG A 262 30.39 -16.28 -1.24
CA ARG A 262 31.56 -15.38 -1.34
C ARG A 262 31.11 -13.96 -1.67
N CYS A 263 30.98 -13.16 -0.62
CA CYS A 263 31.18 -11.72 -0.66
C CYS A 263 32.34 -11.39 0.29
N VAL A 264 33.49 -10.95 -0.22
CA VAL A 264 34.46 -10.11 0.51
C VAL A 264 35.30 -9.30 -0.49
N ARG A 265 35.19 -7.96 -0.46
CA ARG A 265 36.25 -7.02 -0.87
C ARG A 265 37.28 -6.90 0.25
N PRO A 266 38.57 -6.63 -0.03
CA PRO A 266 39.13 -5.42 0.58
C PRO A 266 40.21 -4.64 -0.21
N SER A 267 40.16 -3.33 0.05
CA SER A 267 41.17 -2.25 0.16
C SER A 267 42.52 -2.27 -0.58
N MET A 268 42.83 -1.08 -1.12
CA MET A 268 44.13 -0.56 -1.52
C MET A 268 45.26 -0.82 -0.50
N GLY A 269 46.40 -1.31 -0.98
CA GLY A 269 47.66 -1.37 -0.23
C GLY A 269 48.70 -0.41 -0.83
N ARG A 270 49.12 0.59 -0.04
CA ARG A 270 50.32 1.41 -0.30
C ARG A 270 51.57 0.55 -0.13
N SER A 271 52.52 0.73 -1.04
CA SER A 271 53.84 0.13 -1.03
C SER A 271 54.74 0.85 -0.02
N THR A 272 55.40 0.12 0.87
CA THR A 272 56.62 0.61 1.55
C THR A 272 57.58 -0.56 1.76
N THR A 273 58.84 -0.24 1.54
CA THR A 273 59.94 -1.11 1.12
C THR A 273 60.60 -1.86 2.28
N ALA A 274 61.25 -2.97 1.91
CA ALA A 274 61.98 -3.93 2.71
C ALA A 274 63.08 -3.35 3.63
N GLY A 275 63.22 -3.94 4.81
CA GLY A 275 64.41 -3.94 5.64
C GLY A 275 64.82 -5.39 5.95
N ALA A 276 66.01 -5.77 5.50
CA ALA A 276 66.60 -7.10 5.61
C ALA A 276 67.18 -7.37 7.00
N GLY A 277 67.21 -8.64 7.41
CA GLY A 277 67.99 -9.10 8.57
C GLY A 277 67.70 -10.55 8.94
N VAL A 278 68.54 -11.47 8.49
CA VAL A 278 68.49 -12.90 8.81
C VAL A 278 69.85 -13.32 9.40
N LEU A 279 69.76 -13.89 10.61
CA LEU A 279 70.56 -14.95 11.26
C LEU A 279 71.98 -14.71 11.82
N SER A 280 72.10 -15.31 13.01
CA SER A 280 73.21 -15.56 13.93
C SER A 280 74.52 -16.10 13.35
N GLY A 281 75.59 -15.90 14.13
CA GLY A 281 76.73 -16.82 14.20
C GLY A 281 77.86 -16.32 15.10
N THR A 282 78.07 -16.98 16.24
CA THR A 282 79.41 -17.45 16.61
C THR A 282 79.66 -18.75 15.86
#